data_AF-A0A9D9K573-F1
#
_entry.id   AF-A0A9D9K573-F1
#
_cell.length_a   1.000
_cell.length_b   1.000
_cell.length_c   1.000
_cell.angle_alpha   90.00
_cell.angle_beta   90.00
_cell.angle_gamma   90.00
#
_symmetry.space_group_name_H-M   'P 1'
#
loop_
_entity.id
_entity.type
_entity.pdbx_description
1 polymer ?
#
loop_
_entity_poly.entity_id
_entity_poly.type
_entity_poly.pdbx_seq_one_letter_code
_entity_poly.pdbx_strand_id
1 'polypeptide(L)'
;MEREGKPYDIEEIAPGRFIVRDPRANSILKGEGDLEGQFFTLRSWRREGLLARLRERGFRVLTLEDRIRHLPPLPPPLPVGSPFWLPLPDNERWSVFDPQRLDWIPVPVEVRNEIAGGVIRQGQVIRRRRGRGIPRYALVTAGATLRTIDETGALIRGYAGATPARLKARRDGERIVLPAHPLPPPHRRLLRRMAMDTVDHCLVIEPKAWALVQEIYARLGVLLSLERQAEAE
;
A
#
# COMPACT_ATOMS: atom_id res chain seq x y z
N MET A 1 -9.75 -35.75 -9.73
CA MET A 1 -10.13 -35.35 -8.36
C MET A 1 -9.53 -33.98 -8.10
N GLU A 2 -10.23 -32.94 -8.56
CA GLU A 2 -9.78 -31.56 -8.45
C GLU A 2 -9.87 -31.10 -7.00
N ARG A 3 -8.74 -30.68 -6.43
CA ARG A 3 -8.68 -30.12 -5.08
C ARG A 3 -9.22 -28.69 -5.13
N GLU A 4 -10.51 -28.53 -4.85
CA GLU A 4 -11.04 -27.25 -4.38
C GLU A 4 -10.28 -26.84 -3.11
N GLY A 5 -9.71 -25.62 -3.12
CA GLY A 5 -9.53 -24.88 -1.86
C GLY A 5 -8.25 -24.09 -1.65
N LYS A 6 -7.10 -24.35 -2.31
CA LYS A 6 -5.88 -23.53 -2.11
C LYS A 6 -5.03 -23.42 -3.39
N PRO A 7 -4.82 -22.20 -3.94
CA PRO A 7 -4.23 -22.02 -5.27
C PRO A 7 -2.71 -22.25 -5.35
N TYR A 8 -1.99 -22.24 -4.22
CA TYR A 8 -0.52 -22.36 -4.20
C TYR A 8 -0.06 -23.40 -3.19
N ASP A 9 1.00 -24.10 -3.54
CA ASP A 9 1.60 -25.17 -2.74
C ASP A 9 2.58 -24.58 -1.71
N ILE A 10 3.17 -23.44 -2.05
CA ILE A 10 4.10 -22.67 -1.21
C ILE A 10 3.79 -21.18 -1.37
N GLU A 11 3.71 -20.44 -0.26
CA GLU A 11 3.47 -18.99 -0.27
C GLU A 11 4.52 -18.26 0.56
N GLU A 12 5.18 -17.27 -0.01
CA GLU A 12 6.02 -16.36 0.75
C GLU A 12 5.16 -15.37 1.52
N ILE A 13 5.44 -15.26 2.82
CA ILE A 13 4.70 -14.42 3.77
C ILE A 13 5.52 -13.27 4.33
N ALA A 14 6.84 -13.37 4.30
CA ALA A 14 7.80 -12.32 4.59
C ALA A 14 9.10 -12.65 3.82
N PRO A 15 10.04 -11.71 3.63
CA PRO A 15 11.23 -11.97 2.82
C PRO A 15 12.02 -13.19 3.33
N GLY A 16 12.08 -14.25 2.52
CA GLY A 16 12.73 -15.51 2.89
C GLY A 16 11.95 -16.41 3.84
N ARG A 17 10.71 -16.08 4.18
CA ARG A 17 9.83 -16.88 5.05
C ARG A 17 8.58 -17.33 4.28
N PHE A 18 8.35 -18.64 4.28
CA PHE A 18 7.34 -19.30 3.47
C PHE A 18 6.38 -20.13 4.34
N ILE A 19 5.13 -20.23 3.89
CA ILE A 19 4.18 -21.26 4.32
C ILE A 19 4.22 -22.37 3.28
N VAL A 20 4.52 -23.58 3.73
CA VAL A 20 4.57 -24.80 2.94
C VAL A 20 3.30 -25.58 3.20
N ARG A 21 2.44 -25.68 2.17
CA ARG A 21 1.18 -26.42 2.25
C ARG A 21 1.31 -27.83 1.70
N ASP A 22 2.21 -28.03 0.75
CA ASP A 22 2.51 -29.35 0.18
C ASP A 22 3.79 -29.93 0.82
N PRO A 23 3.69 -30.97 1.66
CA PRO A 23 4.84 -31.54 2.36
C PRO A 23 5.84 -32.23 1.41
N ARG A 24 5.48 -32.49 0.14
CA ARG A 24 6.41 -33.02 -0.86
C ARG A 24 7.58 -32.07 -1.11
N ALA A 25 7.40 -30.77 -0.85
CA ALA A 25 8.46 -29.78 -0.96
C ALA A 25 9.54 -29.93 0.14
N ASN A 26 9.24 -30.59 1.27
CA ASN A 26 10.12 -30.65 2.43
C ASN A 26 11.49 -31.28 2.11
N SER A 27 11.56 -32.22 1.17
CA SER A 27 12.83 -32.84 0.74
C SER A 27 13.80 -31.83 0.13
N ILE A 28 13.28 -30.81 -0.55
CA ILE A 28 14.06 -29.73 -1.16
C ILE A 28 14.42 -28.68 -0.11
N LEU A 29 13.49 -28.39 0.80
CA LEU A 29 13.63 -27.31 1.78
C LEU A 29 14.59 -27.64 2.93
N LYS A 30 14.68 -28.91 3.35
CA LYS A 30 15.53 -29.35 4.48
C LYS A 30 17.01 -28.96 4.35
N GLY A 31 17.53 -28.84 3.12
CA GLY A 31 18.92 -28.45 2.87
C GLY A 31 19.16 -26.94 2.75
N GLU A 32 18.10 -26.13 2.72
CA GLU A 32 18.17 -24.71 2.36
C GLU A 32 17.90 -23.78 3.55
N GLY A 33 17.29 -24.29 4.60
CA GLY A 33 16.88 -23.49 5.75
C GLY A 33 16.18 -24.29 6.83
N ASP A 34 15.47 -23.59 7.69
CA ASP A 34 14.76 -24.13 8.84
C ASP A 34 13.31 -24.43 8.51
N LEU A 35 12.85 -25.62 8.91
CA LEU A 35 11.47 -26.04 8.73
C LEU A 35 10.83 -26.27 10.10
N GLU A 36 9.82 -25.46 10.41
CA GLU A 36 9.08 -25.48 11.68
C GLU A 36 7.59 -25.67 11.38
N GLY A 37 7.13 -26.93 11.46
CA GLY A 37 5.75 -27.28 11.09
C GLY A 37 5.47 -26.99 9.62
N GLN A 38 4.60 -26.02 9.34
CA GLN A 38 4.28 -25.55 7.97
C GLN A 38 5.12 -24.33 7.55
N PHE A 39 5.98 -23.81 8.41
CA PHE A 39 6.80 -22.64 8.09
C PHE A 39 8.18 -23.09 7.64
N PHE A 40 8.69 -22.42 6.61
CA PHE A 40 10.05 -22.56 6.16
C PHE A 40 10.74 -21.20 6.17
N THR A 41 11.90 -21.12 6.80
CA THR A 41 12.75 -19.92 6.84
C THR A 41 14.05 -20.21 6.12
N LEU A 42 14.27 -19.51 5.01
CA LEU A 42 15.48 -19.62 4.22
C LEU A 42 16.69 -19.08 4.99
N ARG A 43 17.74 -19.90 5.15
CA ARG A 43 19.02 -19.47 5.73
C ARG A 43 19.97 -18.89 4.69
N SER A 44 19.88 -19.38 3.46
CA SER A 44 20.80 -19.00 2.38
C SER A 44 20.40 -17.69 1.70
N TRP A 45 21.38 -17.01 1.11
CA TRP A 45 21.14 -15.83 0.27
C TRP A 45 20.63 -16.20 -1.15
N ARG A 46 20.51 -17.49 -1.47
CA ARG A 46 20.18 -17.99 -2.82
C ARG A 46 18.69 -18.23 -3.03
N ARG A 47 17.87 -17.25 -2.64
CA ARG A 47 16.41 -17.29 -2.77
C ARG A 47 15.96 -17.64 -4.19
N GLU A 48 16.49 -16.96 -5.20
CA GLU A 48 16.11 -17.19 -6.61
C GLU A 48 16.40 -18.63 -7.06
N GLY A 49 17.54 -19.20 -6.64
CA GLY A 49 17.89 -20.58 -6.96
C GLY A 49 16.91 -21.58 -6.33
N LEU A 50 16.49 -21.34 -5.09
CA LEU A 50 15.47 -22.17 -4.44
C LEU A 50 14.13 -22.07 -5.19
N LEU A 51 13.67 -20.85 -5.50
CA LEU A 51 12.41 -20.63 -6.20
C LEU A 51 12.40 -21.30 -7.58
N ALA A 52 13.51 -21.23 -8.31
CA ALA A 52 13.67 -21.91 -9.60
C ALA A 52 13.53 -23.43 -9.46
N ARG A 53 14.24 -24.06 -8.50
CA ARG A 53 14.15 -25.51 -8.25
C ARG A 53 12.76 -25.97 -7.82
N LEU A 54 12.06 -25.17 -7.01
CA LEU A 54 10.68 -25.46 -6.61
C LEU A 54 9.74 -25.44 -7.81
N ARG A 55 9.85 -24.41 -8.66
CA ARG A 55 9.04 -24.29 -9.88
C ARG A 55 9.34 -25.39 -10.89
N GLU A 56 10.62 -25.74 -11.08
CA GLU A 56 11.06 -26.84 -11.96
C GLU A 56 10.46 -28.19 -11.55
N ARG A 57 10.29 -28.43 -10.24
CA ARG A 57 9.60 -29.61 -9.71
C ARG A 57 8.08 -29.51 -9.70
N GLY A 58 7.52 -28.50 -10.36
CA GLY A 58 6.07 -28.35 -10.57
C GLY A 58 5.32 -27.76 -9.37
N PHE A 59 6.00 -27.24 -8.35
CA PHE A 59 5.31 -26.56 -7.24
C PHE A 59 4.82 -25.18 -7.67
N ARG A 60 3.56 -24.86 -7.35
CA ARG A 60 3.00 -23.53 -7.50
C ARG A 60 3.45 -22.66 -6.32
N VAL A 61 4.39 -21.76 -6.58
CA VAL A 61 4.95 -20.86 -5.58
C VAL A 61 4.42 -19.44 -5.79
N LEU A 62 3.85 -18.85 -4.74
CA LEU A 62 3.45 -17.43 -4.72
C LEU A 62 4.46 -16.62 -3.93
N THR A 63 5.20 -15.73 -4.59
CA THR A 63 6.21 -14.89 -3.95
C THR A 63 5.67 -13.52 -3.53
N LEU A 64 6.46 -12.74 -2.78
CA LEU A 64 6.13 -11.35 -2.51
C LEU A 64 6.12 -10.51 -3.80
N GLU A 65 7.05 -10.72 -4.74
CA GLU A 65 7.06 -10.04 -6.04
C GLU A 65 5.81 -10.37 -6.86
N ASP A 66 5.34 -11.62 -6.83
CA ASP A 66 4.06 -11.99 -7.44
C ASP A 66 2.93 -11.15 -6.85
N ARG A 67 2.87 -11.00 -5.51
CA ARG A 67 1.86 -10.16 -4.85
C ARG A 67 2.00 -8.68 -5.22
N ILE A 68 3.23 -8.17 -5.36
CA ILE A 68 3.49 -6.79 -5.80
C ILE A 68 2.97 -6.57 -7.22
N ARG A 69 3.21 -7.51 -8.14
CA ARG A 69 2.72 -7.44 -9.53
C ARG A 69 1.20 -7.41 -9.62
N HIS A 70 0.52 -8.09 -8.70
CA HIS A 70 -0.95 -8.10 -8.60
C HIS A 70 -1.54 -6.91 -7.82
N LEU A 71 -0.71 -5.98 -7.33
CA LEU A 71 -1.24 -4.76 -6.71
C LEU A 71 -2.04 -3.95 -7.75
N PRO A 72 -3.20 -3.39 -7.34
CA PRO A 72 -3.99 -2.53 -8.21
C PRO A 72 -3.13 -1.43 -8.84
N PRO A 73 -3.12 -1.29 -10.17
CA PRO A 73 -2.32 -0.29 -10.84
C PRO A 73 -2.89 1.12 -10.63
N LEU A 74 -2.06 2.14 -10.82
CA LEU A 74 -2.55 3.52 -10.95
C LEU A 74 -3.41 3.66 -12.23
N PRO A 75 -4.62 4.22 -12.13
CA PRO A 75 -5.36 4.65 -13.30
C PRO A 75 -4.67 5.88 -13.93
N PRO A 76 -5.01 6.24 -15.17
CA PRO A 76 -4.63 7.53 -15.73
C PRO A 76 -5.06 8.68 -14.81
N PRO A 77 -4.25 9.75 -14.67
CA PRO A 77 -4.63 10.92 -13.90
C PRO A 77 -5.88 11.56 -14.50
N LEU A 78 -6.83 11.94 -13.63
CA LEU A 78 -7.98 12.72 -14.06
C LEU A 78 -7.61 14.20 -14.09
N PRO A 79 -8.00 14.96 -15.13
CA PRO A 79 -7.80 16.40 -15.13
C PRO A 79 -8.57 17.02 -13.98
N VAL A 80 -7.91 17.94 -13.26
CA VAL A 80 -8.57 18.75 -12.25
C VAL A 80 -9.41 19.79 -12.98
N GLY A 81 -10.73 19.59 -12.96
CA GLY A 81 -11.66 20.45 -13.68
C GLY A 81 -12.17 21.62 -12.84
N SER A 82 -13.32 22.14 -13.26
CA SER A 82 -13.94 23.33 -12.67
C SER A 82 -14.17 23.18 -11.16
N PRO A 83 -14.01 24.26 -10.39
CA PRO A 83 -14.41 24.30 -8.99
C PRO A 83 -15.94 24.36 -8.88
N PHE A 84 -16.47 23.66 -7.89
CA PHE A 84 -17.87 23.70 -7.49
C PHE A 84 -17.92 24.01 -6.00
N TRP A 85 -18.83 24.91 -5.62
CA TRP A 85 -19.19 25.06 -4.21
C TRP A 85 -20.34 24.08 -3.91
N LEU A 86 -20.18 23.27 -2.87
CA LEU A 86 -21.24 22.38 -2.38
C LEU A 86 -21.57 22.70 -0.92
N PRO A 87 -22.86 22.65 -0.52
CA PRO A 87 -23.24 22.70 0.88
C PRO A 87 -22.66 21.49 1.61
N LEU A 88 -22.08 21.73 2.78
CA LEU A 88 -21.51 20.68 3.62
C LEU A 88 -22.55 20.25 4.66
N PRO A 89 -22.76 18.93 4.89
CA PRO A 89 -23.67 18.47 5.93
C PRO A 89 -23.15 18.82 7.33
N ASP A 90 -24.03 19.33 8.21
CA ASP A 90 -23.68 19.82 9.56
C ASP A 90 -22.91 18.81 10.43
N ASN A 91 -23.15 17.51 10.20
CA ASN A 91 -22.56 16.42 11.00
C ASN A 91 -21.49 15.60 10.24
N GLU A 92 -20.94 16.12 9.16
CA GLU A 92 -19.95 15.39 8.34
C GLU A 92 -18.74 16.25 8.01
N ARG A 93 -17.54 15.76 8.37
CA ARG A 93 -16.28 16.38 7.96
C ARG A 93 -15.88 15.83 6.60
N TRP A 94 -15.60 16.73 5.67
CA TRP A 94 -15.10 16.39 4.34
C TRP A 94 -13.60 16.71 4.27
N SER A 95 -12.84 15.82 3.66
CA SER A 95 -11.42 16.01 3.36
C SER A 95 -11.18 15.64 1.90
N VAL A 96 -10.27 16.33 1.22
CA VAL A 96 -9.80 15.95 -0.11
C VAL A 96 -8.41 15.33 -0.01
N PHE A 97 -8.10 14.39 -0.90
CA PHE A 97 -6.74 13.90 -1.01
C PHE A 97 -5.87 14.95 -1.68
N ASP A 98 -4.83 15.42 -0.99
CA ASP A 98 -3.86 16.37 -1.50
C ASP A 98 -2.70 15.61 -2.17
N PRO A 99 -2.53 15.71 -3.50
CA PRO A 99 -1.47 15.01 -4.20
C PRO A 99 -0.06 15.55 -3.86
N GLN A 100 0.07 16.77 -3.34
CA GLN A 100 1.37 17.32 -2.95
C GLN A 100 1.82 16.82 -1.58
N ARG A 101 0.87 16.69 -0.65
CA ARG A 101 1.14 16.20 0.72
C ARG A 101 0.99 14.68 0.86
N LEU A 102 0.40 14.02 -0.14
CA LEU A 102 0.00 12.61 -0.11
C LEU A 102 -0.84 12.28 1.12
N ASP A 103 -1.74 13.18 1.50
CA ASP A 103 -2.58 13.02 2.69
C ASP A 103 -3.97 13.66 2.52
N TRP A 104 -4.87 13.37 3.44
CA TRP A 104 -6.21 13.93 3.49
C TRP A 104 -6.22 15.29 4.19
N ILE A 105 -6.43 16.35 3.43
CA ILE A 105 -6.58 17.71 3.97
C ILE A 105 -8.07 18.04 4.16
N PRO A 106 -8.47 18.68 5.27
CA PRO A 106 -9.84 19.15 5.44
C PRO A 106 -10.25 20.09 4.30
N VAL A 107 -11.49 19.98 3.82
CA VAL A 107 -12.07 20.97 2.91
C VAL A 107 -12.32 22.25 3.72
N PRO A 108 -11.76 23.40 3.33
CA PRO A 108 -12.06 24.67 3.99
C PRO A 108 -13.55 24.98 3.92
N VAL A 109 -14.11 25.44 5.04
CA VAL A 109 -15.52 25.81 5.13
C VAL A 109 -15.67 27.28 4.77
N GLU A 110 -16.53 27.57 3.80
CA GLU A 110 -16.95 28.90 3.38
C GLU A 110 -18.47 29.04 3.61
N VAL A 111 -18.91 30.19 4.12
CA VAL A 111 -20.35 30.49 4.26
C VAL A 111 -20.80 31.31 3.05
N ARG A 112 -21.84 30.85 2.35
CA ARG A 112 -22.51 31.58 1.26
C ARG A 112 -24.01 31.56 1.49
N ASN A 113 -24.63 32.74 1.50
CA ASN A 113 -26.07 32.90 1.79
C ASN A 113 -26.49 32.13 3.04
N GLU A 114 -25.74 32.29 4.14
CA GLU A 114 -25.95 31.63 5.44
C GLU A 114 -25.75 30.10 5.46
N ILE A 115 -25.41 29.48 4.33
CA ILE A 115 -25.16 28.05 4.24
C ILE A 115 -23.65 27.79 4.31
N ALA A 116 -23.23 26.90 5.21
CA ALA A 116 -21.86 26.40 5.26
C ALA A 116 -21.61 25.41 4.11
N GLY A 117 -20.54 25.64 3.35
CA GLY A 117 -20.15 24.79 2.23
C GLY A 117 -18.65 24.79 2.03
N GLY A 118 -18.20 24.16 0.95
CA GLY A 118 -16.79 24.08 0.61
C GLY A 118 -16.59 23.97 -0.89
N VAL A 119 -15.44 24.46 -1.36
CA VAL A 119 -15.05 24.35 -2.76
C VAL A 119 -14.35 23.02 -3.00
N ILE A 120 -14.89 22.25 -3.94
CA ILE A 120 -14.30 21.01 -4.45
C ILE A 120 -14.10 21.12 -5.96
N ARG A 121 -13.25 20.29 -6.55
CA ARG A 121 -12.97 20.31 -8.00
C ARG A 121 -13.26 18.97 -8.63
N GLN A 122 -13.73 18.99 -9.87
CA GLN A 122 -13.85 17.75 -10.66
C GLN A 122 -12.53 16.99 -10.66
N GLY A 123 -12.61 15.66 -10.52
CA GLY A 123 -11.45 14.78 -10.45
C GLY A 123 -10.90 14.59 -9.03
N GLN A 124 -11.27 15.45 -8.06
CA GLN A 124 -10.87 15.25 -6.67
C GLN A 124 -11.56 14.05 -6.04
N VAL A 125 -10.86 13.43 -5.10
CA VAL A 125 -11.39 12.38 -4.24
C VAL A 125 -11.68 12.97 -2.88
N ILE A 126 -12.88 12.70 -2.37
CA ILE A 126 -13.36 13.19 -1.08
C ILE A 126 -13.45 12.01 -0.11
N ARG A 127 -12.91 12.19 1.09
CA ARG A 127 -13.17 11.38 2.28
C ARG A 127 -14.18 12.10 3.16
N ARG A 128 -15.29 11.44 3.46
CA ARG A 128 -16.40 11.95 4.25
C ARG A 128 -16.50 11.16 5.55
N ARG A 129 -16.54 11.84 6.70
CA ARG A 129 -16.59 11.17 8.01
C ARG A 129 -17.61 11.83 8.93
N ARG A 130 -18.51 11.02 9.49
CA ARG A 130 -19.43 11.41 10.56
C ARG A 130 -18.83 11.03 11.92
N GLY A 131 -18.46 12.03 12.72
CA GLY A 131 -17.82 11.83 14.02
C GLY A 131 -16.59 10.89 13.96
N ARG A 132 -16.60 9.82 14.78
CA ARG A 132 -15.55 8.79 14.79
C ARG A 132 -15.83 7.60 13.87
N GLY A 133 -16.95 7.59 13.14
CA GLY A 133 -17.38 6.46 12.30
C GLY A 133 -16.45 6.16 11.11
N ILE A 134 -16.77 5.07 10.41
CA ILE A 134 -16.05 4.61 9.23
C ILE A 134 -16.17 5.67 8.12
N PRO A 135 -15.05 6.12 7.52
CA PRO A 135 -15.08 7.08 6.44
C PRO A 135 -15.72 6.48 5.18
N ARG A 136 -16.42 7.32 4.42
CA ARG A 136 -16.97 7.03 3.10
C ARG A 136 -16.22 7.84 2.06
N TYR A 137 -16.09 7.31 0.85
CA TYR A 137 -15.29 7.94 -0.19
C TYR A 137 -16.12 8.22 -1.44
N ALA A 138 -15.81 9.32 -2.12
CA ALA A 138 -16.45 9.71 -3.35
C ALA A 138 -15.47 10.36 -4.32
N LEU A 139 -15.70 10.19 -5.62
CA LEU A 139 -15.05 10.93 -6.69
C LEU A 139 -15.96 12.07 -7.15
N VAL A 140 -15.41 13.27 -7.27
CA VAL A 140 -16.10 14.41 -7.88
C VAL A 140 -16.10 14.25 -9.39
N THR A 141 -17.29 14.10 -9.96
CA THR A 141 -17.52 13.98 -11.40
C THR A 141 -18.02 15.31 -11.98
N ALA A 142 -18.26 15.36 -13.29
CA ALA A 142 -18.77 16.57 -13.94
C ALA A 142 -20.10 17.04 -13.31
N GLY A 143 -20.33 18.35 -13.28
CA GLY A 143 -21.55 18.94 -12.71
C GLY A 143 -21.69 18.76 -11.20
N ALA A 144 -20.59 18.79 -10.44
CA ALA A 144 -20.55 18.65 -8.98
C ALA A 144 -21.15 17.34 -8.41
N THR A 145 -21.31 16.30 -9.25
CA THR A 145 -21.90 15.03 -8.81
C THR A 145 -20.88 14.17 -8.10
N LEU A 146 -21.28 13.54 -6.98
CA LEU A 146 -20.43 12.66 -6.19
C LEU A 146 -20.71 11.19 -6.50
N ARG A 147 -19.73 10.50 -7.09
CA ARG A 147 -19.81 9.05 -7.31
C ARG A 147 -19.12 8.31 -6.17
N THR A 148 -19.87 7.47 -5.45
CA THR A 148 -19.32 6.64 -4.37
C THR A 148 -18.25 5.68 -4.89
N ILE A 149 -17.16 5.57 -4.14
CA ILE A 149 -16.05 4.63 -4.37
C ILE A 149 -15.57 4.07 -3.03
N ASP A 150 -14.77 3.01 -3.07
CA ASP A 150 -14.15 2.42 -1.87
C ASP A 150 -12.82 3.13 -1.50
N GLU A 151 -12.26 2.82 -0.33
CA GLU A 151 -10.98 3.39 0.15
C GLU A 151 -9.82 3.09 -0.82
N THR A 152 -9.80 1.89 -1.39
CA THR A 152 -8.76 1.49 -2.36
C THR A 152 -8.81 2.37 -3.59
N GLY A 153 -9.98 2.49 -4.24
CA GLY A 153 -10.16 3.32 -5.42
C GLY A 153 -9.95 4.81 -5.12
N ALA A 154 -10.29 5.27 -3.92
CA ALA A 154 -10.06 6.64 -3.48
C ALA A 154 -8.57 6.97 -3.41
N LEU A 155 -7.78 6.16 -2.69
CA LEU A 155 -6.36 6.41 -2.51
C LEU A 155 -5.59 6.21 -3.82
N ILE A 156 -5.87 5.15 -4.59
CA ILE A 156 -5.21 4.91 -5.88
C ILE A 156 -5.41 6.10 -6.84
N ARG A 157 -6.61 6.68 -6.89
CA ARG A 157 -6.86 7.89 -7.69
C ARG A 157 -6.14 9.13 -7.14
N GLY A 158 -6.05 9.25 -5.81
CA GLY A 158 -5.25 10.28 -5.16
C GLY A 158 -3.77 10.24 -5.58
N TYR A 159 -3.16 9.06 -5.52
CA TYR A 159 -1.76 8.83 -5.94
C TYR A 159 -1.57 9.02 -7.45
N ALA A 160 -2.55 8.66 -8.29
CA ALA A 160 -2.48 8.89 -9.73
C ALA A 160 -2.33 10.39 -10.06
N GLY A 161 -2.94 11.28 -9.28
CA GLY A 161 -2.78 12.73 -9.42
C GLY A 161 -1.48 13.32 -8.86
N ALA A 162 -0.67 12.54 -8.15
CA ALA A 162 0.54 12.99 -7.46
C ALA A 162 1.86 12.61 -8.18
N THR A 163 1.79 11.88 -9.29
CA THR A 163 2.97 11.20 -9.86
C THR A 163 3.81 12.14 -10.74
N PRO A 164 5.15 12.17 -10.60
CA PRO A 164 5.96 11.40 -9.66
C PRO A 164 6.10 12.08 -8.28
N ALA A 165 5.69 11.39 -7.23
CA ALA A 165 5.89 11.85 -5.86
C ALA A 165 7.18 11.27 -5.26
N ARG A 166 7.78 11.97 -4.29
CA ARG A 166 9.00 11.53 -3.62
C ARG A 166 8.76 11.46 -2.11
N LEU A 167 9.11 10.35 -1.51
CA LEU A 167 9.03 10.14 -0.07
C LEU A 167 10.38 9.69 0.47
N LYS A 168 10.64 10.02 1.74
CA LYS A 168 11.85 9.58 2.42
C LYS A 168 11.50 8.64 3.58
N ALA A 169 12.23 7.53 3.67
CA ALA A 169 12.25 6.66 4.84
C ALA A 169 13.49 7.01 5.68
N ARG A 170 13.40 6.88 7.00
CA ARG A 170 14.53 7.14 7.90
C ARG A 170 15.23 5.84 8.29
N ARG A 171 16.54 5.92 8.55
CA ARG A 171 17.27 4.84 9.21
C ARG A 171 17.16 4.98 10.72
N ASP A 172 17.05 3.85 11.41
CA ASP A 172 16.98 3.74 12.86
C ASP A 172 17.84 2.54 13.29
N GLY A 173 19.13 2.80 13.52
CA GLY A 173 20.15 1.75 13.57
C GLY A 173 20.18 0.93 12.27
N GLU A 174 20.08 -0.39 12.40
CA GLU A 174 19.97 -1.34 11.27
C GLU A 174 18.55 -1.42 10.69
N ARG A 175 17.56 -0.72 11.24
CA ARG A 175 16.17 -0.79 10.77
C ARG A 175 15.84 0.40 9.88
N ILE A 176 14.80 0.22 9.07
CA ILE A 176 14.28 1.29 8.21
C ILE A 176 12.86 1.59 8.66
N VAL A 177 12.57 2.86 8.91
CA VAL A 177 11.24 3.32 9.27
C VAL A 177 10.59 4.04 8.10
N LEU A 178 9.45 3.52 7.67
CA LEU A 178 8.71 3.96 6.50
C LEU A 178 7.86 5.19 6.82
N PRO A 179 7.68 6.12 5.87
CA PRO A 179 6.89 7.32 6.11
C PRO A 179 5.40 6.97 6.32
N ALA A 180 4.76 7.65 7.27
CA ALA A 180 3.37 7.43 7.63
C ALA A 180 2.41 8.22 6.71
N HIS A 181 2.21 7.72 5.49
CA HIS A 181 1.16 8.23 4.58
C HIS A 181 -0.02 7.25 4.47
N PRO A 182 -1.23 7.73 4.20
CA PRO A 182 -2.35 6.86 3.84
C PRO A 182 -2.01 6.07 2.56
N LEU A 183 -2.07 4.74 2.65
CA LEU A 183 -1.80 3.83 1.55
C LEU A 183 -3.04 3.01 1.20
N PRO A 184 -3.27 2.68 -0.09
CA PRO A 184 -4.39 1.82 -0.46
C PRO A 184 -4.35 0.49 0.33
N PRO A 185 -5.50 -0.03 0.80
CA PRO A 185 -5.53 -1.19 1.69
C PRO A 185 -4.73 -2.42 1.20
N PRO A 186 -4.72 -2.79 -0.11
CA PRO A 186 -3.86 -3.88 -0.61
C PRO A 186 -2.36 -3.62 -0.40
N HIS A 187 -1.90 -2.39 -0.65
CA HIS A 187 -0.50 -1.99 -0.49
C HIS A 187 -0.11 -1.98 1.00
N ARG A 188 -0.95 -1.37 1.85
CA ARG A 188 -0.76 -1.35 3.31
C ARG A 188 -0.67 -2.76 3.89
N ARG A 189 -1.54 -3.67 3.45
CA ARG A 189 -1.52 -5.08 3.90
C ARG A 189 -0.25 -5.81 3.51
N LEU A 190 0.29 -5.54 2.31
CA LEU A 190 1.54 -6.16 1.87
C LEU A 190 2.75 -5.61 2.63
N LEU A 191 2.82 -4.30 2.86
CA LEU A 191 3.88 -3.70 3.70
C LEU A 191 3.86 -4.26 5.13
N ARG A 192 2.67 -4.41 5.73
CA ARG A 192 2.54 -4.98 7.08
C ARG A 192 3.07 -6.41 7.20
N ARG A 193 3.12 -7.19 6.11
CA ARG A 193 3.72 -8.54 6.11
C ARG A 193 5.24 -8.51 6.22
N MET A 194 5.85 -7.40 5.81
CA MET A 194 7.30 -7.19 5.86
C MET A 194 7.73 -6.33 7.05
N ALA A 195 6.76 -5.74 7.75
CA ALA A 195 7.00 -4.95 8.95
C ALA A 195 7.30 -5.87 10.13
N MET A 196 8.32 -5.50 10.89
CA MET A 196 8.69 -6.16 12.14
C MET A 196 8.13 -5.42 13.36
N ASP A 197 7.85 -4.12 13.23
CA ASP A 197 7.35 -3.28 14.32
C ASP A 197 6.63 -2.03 13.77
N THR A 198 6.12 -1.21 14.68
CA THR A 198 5.60 0.14 14.43
C THR A 198 6.12 1.14 15.45
N VAL A 199 6.67 2.26 14.98
CA VAL A 199 7.11 3.40 15.83
C VAL A 199 6.41 4.64 15.33
N ASP A 200 5.71 5.37 16.21
CA ASP A 200 4.97 6.60 15.86
C ASP A 200 4.07 6.44 14.61
N HIS A 201 3.33 5.32 14.57
CA HIS A 201 2.47 4.91 13.45
C HIS A 201 3.20 4.61 12.13
N CYS A 202 4.52 4.68 12.10
CA CYS A 202 5.36 4.30 10.97
C CYS A 202 5.69 2.81 11.02
N LEU A 203 5.62 2.12 9.87
CA LEU A 203 6.04 0.72 9.79
C LEU A 203 7.57 0.64 9.84
N VAL A 204 8.10 -0.28 10.64
CA VAL A 204 9.53 -0.57 10.73
C VAL A 204 9.82 -1.87 10.00
N ILE A 205 10.82 -1.89 9.13
CA ILE A 205 11.22 -3.04 8.33
C ILE A 205 12.72 -3.35 8.50
N GLU A 206 13.09 -4.57 8.16
CA GLU A 206 14.50 -4.96 8.00
C GLU A 206 15.09 -4.46 6.67
N PRO A 207 16.42 -4.25 6.58
CA PRO A 207 17.08 -3.84 5.34
C PRO A 207 16.82 -4.77 4.15
N LYS A 208 16.72 -6.08 4.40
CA LYS A 208 16.46 -7.08 3.34
C LYS A 208 15.10 -6.90 2.66
N ALA A 209 14.14 -6.23 3.31
CA ALA A 209 12.82 -5.95 2.75
C ALA A 209 12.79 -4.65 1.92
N TRP A 210 13.87 -3.86 1.95
CA TRP A 210 13.89 -2.51 1.38
C TRP A 210 13.55 -2.47 -0.11
N ALA A 211 14.16 -3.34 -0.92
CA ALA A 211 13.91 -3.38 -2.36
C ALA A 211 12.43 -3.67 -2.69
N LEU A 212 11.82 -4.65 -2.01
CA LEU A 212 10.40 -4.98 -2.16
C LEU A 212 9.49 -3.82 -1.73
N VAL A 213 9.85 -3.11 -0.67
CA VAL A 213 9.11 -1.91 -0.23
C VAL A 213 9.20 -0.80 -1.27
N GLN A 214 10.38 -0.55 -1.85
CA GLN A 214 10.53 0.42 -2.93
C GLN A 214 9.65 0.06 -4.13
N GLU A 215 9.57 -1.21 -4.51
CA GLU A 215 8.68 -1.66 -5.59
C GLU A 215 7.21 -1.41 -5.27
N ILE A 216 6.75 -1.64 -4.03
CA ILE A 216 5.36 -1.35 -3.62
C ILE A 216 5.04 0.15 -3.76
N TYR A 217 5.94 1.03 -3.34
CA TYR A 217 5.76 2.48 -3.49
C TYR A 217 5.84 2.89 -4.97
N ALA A 218 6.69 2.25 -5.77
CA ALA A 218 6.78 2.49 -7.20
C ALA A 218 5.47 2.14 -7.93
N ARG A 219 4.72 1.11 -7.48
CA ARG A 219 3.36 0.82 -7.99
C ARG A 219 2.36 1.95 -7.77
N LEU A 220 2.64 2.88 -6.85
CA LEU A 220 1.88 4.09 -6.57
C LEU A 220 2.50 5.35 -7.19
N GLY A 221 3.49 5.22 -8.09
CA GLY A 221 4.16 6.37 -8.70
C GLY A 221 5.03 7.16 -7.70
N VAL A 222 5.40 6.54 -6.58
CA VAL A 222 6.21 7.15 -5.53
C VAL A 222 7.63 6.61 -5.59
N LEU A 223 8.60 7.51 -5.71
CA LEU A 223 10.01 7.19 -5.49
C LEU A 223 10.31 7.27 -3.99
N LEU A 224 10.59 6.12 -3.38
CA LEU A 224 10.98 6.02 -1.98
C LEU A 224 12.51 5.93 -1.85
N SER A 225 13.10 6.87 -1.12
CA SER A 225 14.55 6.93 -0.84
C SER A 225 14.83 6.93 0.67
N LEU A 226 16.05 6.58 1.07
CA LEU A 226 16.49 6.78 2.46
C LEU A 226 16.92 8.23 2.68
N GLU A 227 16.58 8.80 3.84
CA GLU A 227 17.18 10.05 4.29
C GLU A 227 18.70 9.87 4.42
N ARG A 228 19.46 10.81 3.85
CA ARG A 228 20.88 10.92 4.17
C ARG A 228 20.98 11.35 5.62
N GLN A 229 21.71 10.60 6.43
CA GLN A 229 22.14 11.10 7.74
C GLN A 229 22.91 12.39 7.49
N ALA A 230 22.52 13.48 8.17
CA ALA A 230 23.39 14.63 8.24
C ALA A 230 24.66 14.16 8.96
N GLU A 231 25.80 14.23 8.28
CA GLU A 231 27.09 14.15 8.94
C GLU A 231 27.10 15.29 9.97
N ALA A 232 27.15 14.94 11.24
CA ALA A 232 27.46 15.92 12.27
C ALA A 232 28.92 16.32 12.06
N GLU A 233 29.15 17.55 11.62
CA GLU A 233 30.45 18.22 11.71
C GLU A 233 30.85 18.42 13.18
#